data_AF-A0A2M7TJN6-F1
#
_entry.id   AF-A0A2M7TJN6-F1
#
_cell.length_a   1.000
_cell.length_b   1.000
_cell.length_c   1.000
_cell.angle_alpha   90.00
_cell.angle_beta   90.00
_cell.angle_gamma   90.00
#
_symmetry.space_group_name_H-M   'P 1'
#
loop_
_entity.id
_entity.type
_entity.pdbx_description
1 polymer ?
#
loop_
_entity_poly.entity_id
_entity_poly.type
_entity_poly.pdbx_seq_one_letter_code
_entity_poly.pdbx_strand_id
1 'polypeptide(L)'
;MPWIGKPKIELTLKPKIGDRDDYLANIIGPGETDYLIPISISGTVLAIWGEESKLAAERLLQTIFQVRGTASTPPNKGFWFDSYNSGATIKETESLIFNNGIAAFSKDGADSNFVNQFGKDLFPIKEELDSFFTNTFGHAFFRSFEDAFEDSRAQQDLGTPPKDHANFLYRISILSVFVDHINVRLSLEKKDTPSLNAFEKWLVSKVEDVHAAELVKPLRLIKQLRKQYPLHEEYEIQADGGRVTRKEIKAARDYYGLNDDYAHDWGIVVKDFMDGLNTLMKSLPS
;
A
#
# COMPACT_ATOMS: atom_id res chain seq x y z
N MET A 1 22.29 20.45 -29.87
CA MET A 1 23.44 19.55 -30.10
C MET A 1 22.90 18.22 -30.61
N PRO A 2 23.46 17.61 -31.66
CA PRO A 2 23.01 16.30 -32.13
C PRO A 2 23.55 15.18 -31.22
N TRP A 3 22.71 14.19 -30.93
CA TRP A 3 23.00 13.04 -30.07
C TRP A 3 24.00 12.09 -30.74
N ILE A 4 25.10 11.74 -30.05
CA ILE A 4 26.01 10.65 -30.45
C ILE A 4 25.50 9.37 -29.78
N GLY A 5 24.87 8.48 -30.57
CA GLY A 5 24.50 7.10 -30.19
C GLY A 5 23.25 6.96 -29.29
N LYS A 6 22.24 6.20 -29.75
CA LYS A 6 21.16 5.73 -28.87
C LYS A 6 21.73 4.66 -27.91
N PRO A 7 21.38 4.66 -26.61
CA PRO A 7 21.83 3.60 -25.71
C PRO A 7 21.27 2.25 -26.16
N LYS A 8 22.09 1.21 -26.08
CA LYS A 8 21.62 -0.18 -26.23
C LYS A 8 21.05 -0.62 -24.89
N ILE A 9 19.88 -1.26 -24.93
CA ILE A 9 19.16 -1.73 -23.74
C ILE A 9 19.01 -3.24 -23.86
N GLU A 10 19.51 -3.97 -22.87
CA GLU A 10 19.33 -5.42 -22.78
C GLU A 10 18.56 -5.76 -21.50
N LEU A 11 17.45 -6.49 -21.64
CA LEU A 11 16.56 -6.80 -20.53
C LEU A 11 16.64 -8.27 -20.16
N THR A 12 16.98 -8.54 -18.90
CA THR A 12 16.90 -9.89 -18.30
C THR A 12 15.71 -9.94 -17.34
N LEU A 13 14.69 -10.73 -17.67
CA LEU A 13 13.56 -10.96 -16.77
C LEU A 13 14.04 -11.74 -15.54
N LYS A 14 13.71 -11.23 -14.35
CA LYS A 14 13.98 -11.91 -13.07
C LYS A 14 12.88 -12.93 -12.77
N PRO A 15 13.14 -13.90 -11.87
CA PRO A 15 12.09 -14.78 -11.38
C PRO A 15 10.88 -13.98 -10.92
N LYS A 16 9.70 -14.41 -11.36
CA LYS A 16 8.46 -13.68 -11.11
C LYS A 16 8.18 -13.67 -9.60
N ILE A 17 8.05 -12.46 -9.05
CA ILE A 17 7.60 -12.23 -7.68
C ILE A 17 6.27 -11.50 -7.79
N GLY A 18 5.19 -12.28 -7.70
CA GLY A 18 3.83 -11.76 -7.72
C GLY A 18 3.29 -11.31 -9.07
N ASP A 19 2.29 -10.43 -9.06
CA ASP A 19 1.71 -9.80 -10.27
C ASP A 19 2.56 -8.61 -10.77
N ARG A 20 3.84 -8.88 -11.00
CA ARG A 20 4.82 -7.91 -11.48
C ARG A 20 5.87 -8.58 -12.34
N ASP A 21 6.29 -7.87 -13.37
CA ASP A 21 7.46 -8.24 -14.14
C ASP A 21 8.63 -7.35 -13.73
N ASP A 22 9.68 -8.00 -13.23
CA ASP A 22 10.92 -7.37 -12.81
C ASP A 22 12.02 -7.69 -13.82
N TYR A 23 12.67 -6.66 -14.36
CA TYR A 23 13.84 -6.83 -15.22
C TYR A 23 15.08 -6.25 -14.55
N LEU A 24 16.22 -6.88 -14.85
CA LEU A 24 17.51 -6.22 -14.77
C LEU A 24 17.86 -5.71 -16.16
N ALA A 25 17.91 -4.39 -16.32
CA ALA A 25 18.29 -3.73 -17.56
C ALA A 25 19.77 -3.43 -17.57
N ASN A 26 20.49 -3.89 -18.59
CA ASN A 26 21.82 -3.41 -18.91
C ASN A 26 21.69 -2.25 -19.91
N ILE A 27 22.17 -1.06 -19.52
CA ILE A 27 22.17 0.15 -20.34
C ILE A 27 23.61 0.43 -20.79
N ILE A 28 23.86 0.22 -22.08
CA ILE A 28 25.17 0.43 -22.69
C ILE A 28 25.13 1.73 -23.48
N GLY A 29 25.77 2.76 -22.92
CA GLY A 29 25.92 4.09 -23.54
C GLY A 29 27.18 4.24 -24.38
N PRO A 30 27.32 5.34 -25.12
CA PRO A 30 28.57 5.67 -25.81
C PRO A 30 29.67 6.01 -24.79
N GLY A 31 30.86 5.39 -24.91
CA GLY A 31 32.05 5.72 -24.10
C GLY A 31 32.11 5.01 -22.73
N GLU A 32 32.31 3.69 -22.73
CA GLU A 32 32.51 2.83 -21.53
C GLU A 32 31.39 2.89 -20.47
N THR A 33 30.23 3.43 -20.81
CA THR A 33 29.10 3.53 -19.89
C THR A 33 28.30 2.22 -19.91
N ASP A 34 28.35 1.45 -18.84
CA ASP A 34 27.61 0.20 -18.64
C ASP A 34 26.94 0.24 -17.25
N TYR A 35 25.61 0.25 -17.23
CA TYR A 35 24.82 0.29 -16.00
C TYR A 35 23.84 -0.87 -15.92
N LEU A 36 23.83 -1.54 -14.78
CA LEU A 36 22.76 -2.47 -14.40
C LEU A 36 21.73 -1.75 -13.55
N ILE A 37 20.49 -1.70 -14.04
CA ILE A 37 19.40 -0.95 -13.40
C ILE A 37 18.18 -1.86 -13.30
N PRO A 38 17.57 -2.00 -12.11
CA PRO A 38 16.31 -2.70 -12.01
C PRO A 38 15.16 -1.86 -12.60
N ILE A 39 14.25 -2.49 -13.32
CA ILE A 39 12.98 -1.89 -13.73
C ILE A 39 11.85 -2.85 -13.37
N SER A 40 10.79 -2.32 -12.81
CA SER A 40 9.65 -3.08 -12.32
C SER A 40 8.35 -2.52 -12.91
N ILE A 41 7.51 -3.38 -13.47
CA ILE A 41 6.21 -2.99 -14.05
C ILE A 41 5.11 -3.90 -13.52
N SER A 42 4.11 -3.32 -12.87
CA SER A 42 2.99 -4.09 -12.32
C SER A 42 2.13 -4.73 -13.42
N GLY A 43 1.58 -5.91 -13.18
CA GLY A 43 0.64 -6.57 -14.09
C GLY A 43 -0.62 -5.74 -14.32
N THR A 44 -1.07 -5.00 -13.31
CA THR A 44 -2.21 -4.06 -13.42
C THR A 44 -1.96 -2.97 -14.46
N VAL A 45 -0.79 -2.33 -14.47
CA VAL A 45 -0.53 -1.27 -15.45
C VAL A 45 -0.32 -1.83 -16.86
N LEU A 46 0.30 -3.00 -16.97
CA LEU A 46 0.42 -3.71 -18.25
C LEU A 46 -0.94 -4.05 -18.84
N ALA A 47 -1.88 -4.50 -18.01
CA ALA A 47 -3.25 -4.81 -18.42
C ALA A 47 -4.00 -3.55 -18.88
N ILE A 48 -3.82 -2.41 -18.19
CA ILE A 48 -4.42 -1.12 -18.60
C ILE A 48 -3.88 -0.68 -19.95
N TRP A 49 -2.56 -0.77 -20.15
CA TRP A 49 -1.93 -0.36 -21.41
C TRP A 49 -2.19 -1.34 -22.56
N GLY A 50 -2.44 -2.62 -22.25
CA GLY A 50 -2.54 -3.68 -23.25
C GLY A 50 -1.21 -3.94 -23.97
N GLU A 51 -0.09 -3.70 -23.29
CA GLU A 51 1.27 -3.79 -23.86
C GLU A 51 2.00 -5.03 -23.32
N GLU A 52 2.87 -5.61 -24.15
CA GLU A 52 3.77 -6.67 -23.69
C GLU A 52 4.84 -6.07 -22.77
N SER A 53 5.14 -6.77 -21.69
CA SER A 53 5.95 -6.26 -20.58
C SER A 53 7.37 -5.88 -20.95
N LYS A 54 8.05 -6.72 -21.74
CA LYS A 54 9.41 -6.43 -22.19
C LYS A 54 9.43 -5.23 -23.14
N LEU A 55 8.50 -5.14 -24.07
CA LEU A 55 8.35 -3.98 -24.95
C LEU A 55 8.06 -2.69 -24.16
N ALA A 56 7.21 -2.76 -23.15
CA ALA A 56 6.91 -1.62 -22.28
C ALA A 56 8.15 -1.16 -21.51
N ALA A 57 8.89 -2.08 -20.89
CA ALA A 57 10.12 -1.79 -20.17
C ALA A 57 11.18 -1.14 -21.07
N GLU A 58 11.35 -1.66 -22.28
CA GLU A 58 12.31 -1.14 -23.24
C GLU A 58 11.96 0.30 -23.66
N ARG A 59 10.69 0.57 -23.98
CA ARG A 59 10.21 1.90 -24.37
C ARG A 59 10.35 2.94 -23.25
N LEU A 60 10.00 2.55 -22.02
CA LEU A 60 10.11 3.43 -20.86
C LEU A 60 11.57 3.77 -20.57
N LEU A 61 12.48 2.79 -20.61
CA LEU A 61 13.91 3.04 -20.44
C LEU A 61 14.48 3.92 -21.58
N GLN A 62 14.10 3.67 -22.84
CA GLN A 62 14.50 4.55 -23.94
C GLN A 62 14.08 5.99 -23.68
N THR A 63 12.84 6.19 -23.21
CA THR A 63 12.30 7.52 -22.91
C THR A 63 13.05 8.19 -21.76
N ILE A 64 13.28 7.47 -20.66
CA ILE A 64 14.06 7.95 -19.51
C ILE A 64 15.45 8.42 -19.93
N PHE A 65 16.16 7.60 -20.71
CA PHE A 65 17.52 7.92 -21.13
C PHE A 65 17.58 8.97 -22.25
N GLN A 66 16.50 9.18 -23.00
CA GLN A 66 16.36 10.34 -23.89
C GLN A 66 16.20 11.66 -23.11
N VAL A 67 15.47 11.64 -21.99
CA VAL A 67 15.27 12.84 -21.16
C VAL A 67 16.52 13.14 -20.32
N ARG A 68 17.13 12.10 -19.75
CA ARG A 68 18.19 12.22 -18.76
C ARG A 68 19.60 12.21 -19.35
N GLY A 69 19.78 11.52 -20.47
CA GLY A 69 21.10 11.12 -20.98
C GLY A 69 21.74 9.98 -20.18
N THR A 70 22.84 9.43 -20.71
CA THR A 70 23.62 8.33 -20.08
C THR A 70 24.81 8.84 -19.27
N ALA A 71 25.14 10.13 -19.31
CA ALA A 71 26.32 10.69 -18.64
C ALA A 71 26.16 10.83 -17.12
N SER A 72 24.93 10.72 -16.59
CA SER A 72 24.65 10.75 -15.16
C SER A 72 24.37 9.34 -14.65
N THR A 73 24.84 8.99 -13.45
CA THR A 73 24.61 7.66 -12.84
C THR A 73 23.14 7.47 -12.48
N PRO A 74 22.42 6.48 -13.03
CA PRO A 74 20.99 6.24 -12.75
C PRO A 74 20.73 5.90 -11.28
N PRO A 75 19.46 6.04 -10.81
CA PRO A 75 19.09 5.66 -9.45
C PRO A 75 19.44 4.18 -9.21
N ASN A 76 20.11 3.90 -8.09
CA ASN A 76 20.61 2.55 -7.78
C ASN A 76 19.46 1.56 -7.57
N LYS A 77 18.34 2.04 -7.01
CA LYS A 77 17.12 1.23 -6.85
C LYS A 77 16.28 1.16 -8.12
N GLY A 78 16.69 1.83 -9.19
CA GLY A 78 16.09 1.78 -10.51
C GLY A 78 14.71 2.43 -10.62
N PHE A 79 13.88 1.90 -11.51
CA PHE A 79 12.61 2.50 -11.90
C PHE A 79 11.42 1.58 -11.63
N TRP A 80 10.27 2.19 -11.35
CA TRP A 80 9.02 1.50 -11.04
C TRP A 80 7.85 2.11 -11.79
N PHE A 81 6.98 1.26 -12.33
CA PHE A 81 5.77 1.65 -13.05
C PHE A 81 4.56 0.87 -12.57
N ASP A 82 3.56 1.59 -12.08
CA ASP A 82 2.25 1.07 -11.72
C ASP A 82 1.13 1.96 -12.24
N SER A 83 -0.11 1.56 -12.00
CA SER A 83 -1.31 2.30 -12.41
C SER A 83 -1.45 3.69 -11.75
N TYR A 84 -0.61 4.02 -10.76
CA TYR A 84 -0.72 5.24 -9.96
C TYR A 84 0.33 6.29 -10.28
N ASN A 85 1.52 5.89 -10.71
CA ASN A 85 2.54 6.82 -11.21
C ASN A 85 2.56 6.94 -12.74
N SER A 86 1.84 6.05 -13.43
CA SER A 86 1.74 6.01 -14.89
C SER A 86 0.48 6.68 -15.43
N GLY A 87 0.53 7.06 -16.71
CA GLY A 87 -0.65 7.48 -17.47
C GLY A 87 -1.55 6.29 -17.86
N ALA A 88 -2.74 6.60 -18.36
CA ALA A 88 -3.71 5.59 -18.80
C ALA A 88 -3.23 4.80 -20.03
N THR A 89 -2.21 5.32 -20.73
CA THR A 89 -1.48 4.59 -21.77
C THR A 89 0.03 4.69 -21.54
N ILE A 90 0.79 3.78 -22.16
CA ILE A 90 2.26 3.88 -22.15
C ILE A 90 2.74 5.21 -22.77
N LYS A 91 2.05 5.72 -23.80
CA LYS A 91 2.37 7.02 -24.44
C LYS A 91 2.16 8.21 -23.51
N GLU A 92 1.10 8.17 -22.71
CA GLU A 92 0.89 9.19 -21.68
C GLU A 92 1.97 9.12 -20.61
N THR A 93 2.40 7.91 -20.23
CA THR A 93 3.51 7.71 -19.29
C THR A 93 4.83 8.24 -19.85
N GLU A 94 5.13 7.97 -21.12
CA GLU A 94 6.27 8.56 -21.84
C GLU A 94 6.19 10.10 -21.81
N SER A 95 5.00 10.66 -22.06
CA SER A 95 4.77 12.10 -22.02
C SER A 95 4.96 12.70 -20.62
N LEU A 96 4.55 11.98 -19.57
CA LEU A 96 4.80 12.37 -18.18
C LEU A 96 6.31 12.40 -17.88
N ILE A 97 7.08 11.43 -18.37
CA ILE A 97 8.54 11.41 -18.21
C ILE A 97 9.18 12.61 -18.92
N PHE A 98 8.74 12.95 -20.13
CA PHE A 98 9.25 14.12 -20.86
C PHE A 98 8.94 15.43 -20.16
N ASN A 99 7.70 15.60 -19.69
CA ASN A 99 7.23 16.88 -19.16
C ASN A 99 7.67 17.11 -17.71
N ASN A 100 7.63 16.06 -16.89
CA ASN A 100 7.81 16.16 -15.44
C ASN A 100 9.13 15.54 -14.96
N GLY A 101 9.92 14.97 -15.87
CA GLY A 101 11.15 14.26 -15.56
C GLY A 101 10.92 12.87 -14.97
N ILE A 102 12.00 12.26 -14.47
CA ILE A 102 12.05 10.83 -14.09
C ILE A 102 11.80 10.58 -12.60
N ALA A 103 11.68 11.64 -11.78
CA ALA A 103 11.70 11.52 -10.33
C ALA A 103 10.52 10.71 -9.78
N ALA A 104 9.32 10.91 -10.34
CA ALA A 104 8.10 10.17 -9.97
C ALA A 104 8.13 8.67 -10.31
N PHE A 105 9.11 8.25 -11.11
CA PHE A 105 9.31 6.87 -11.57
C PHE A 105 10.55 6.23 -10.96
N SER A 106 11.40 7.02 -10.30
CA SER A 106 12.63 6.54 -9.68
C SER A 106 12.30 5.95 -8.31
N LYS A 107 12.79 4.75 -8.02
CA LYS A 107 12.57 4.09 -6.73
C LYS A 107 13.28 4.82 -5.58
N ASP A 108 14.36 5.56 -5.88
CA ASP A 108 15.01 6.49 -4.95
C ASP A 108 14.14 7.74 -4.66
N GLY A 109 13.19 8.09 -5.54
CA GLY A 109 12.22 9.19 -5.32
C GLY A 109 11.09 8.81 -4.35
N ALA A 110 10.86 7.51 -4.15
CA ALA A 110 10.03 7.00 -3.07
C ALA A 110 10.76 7.05 -1.70
N ASP A 111 12.09 7.23 -1.68
CA ASP A 111 12.88 7.49 -0.46
C ASP A 111 12.88 8.97 -0.04
N SER A 112 11.79 9.71 -0.24
CA SER A 112 11.61 10.88 0.61
C SER A 112 11.45 10.36 2.04
N ASN A 113 12.33 10.78 2.96
CA ASN A 113 12.47 10.30 4.34
C ASN A 113 11.18 10.33 5.21
N PHE A 114 10.05 10.72 4.64
CA PHE A 114 8.74 10.79 5.27
C PHE A 114 7.77 9.67 4.80
N VAL A 115 8.12 8.93 3.73
CA VAL A 115 7.21 8.08 2.93
C VAL A 115 7.65 6.60 2.87
N ASN A 116 8.67 6.20 3.62
CA ASN A 116 9.14 4.79 3.68
C ASN A 116 9.00 4.14 5.06
N GLN A 117 8.38 4.83 6.03
CA GLN A 117 8.26 4.34 7.41
C GLN A 117 7.01 3.49 7.61
N PHE A 118 5.80 3.97 7.31
CA PHE A 118 4.58 3.30 7.76
C PHE A 118 4.34 1.87 7.25
N GLY A 119 4.41 1.67 5.93
CA GLY A 119 4.26 0.33 5.36
C GLY A 119 5.35 -0.63 5.85
N LYS A 120 6.59 -0.16 6.00
CA LYS A 120 7.71 -0.96 6.50
C LYS A 120 7.62 -1.23 8.00
N ASP A 121 7.07 -0.32 8.79
CA ASP A 121 7.00 -0.42 10.25
C ASP A 121 5.82 -1.30 10.71
N LEU A 122 4.74 -1.37 9.91
CA LEU A 122 3.59 -2.22 10.24
C LEU A 122 3.92 -3.72 10.26
N PHE A 123 4.75 -4.22 9.33
CA PHE A 123 5.06 -5.65 9.24
C PHE A 123 5.89 -6.18 10.42
N PRO A 124 6.94 -5.48 10.91
CA PRO A 124 7.59 -5.79 12.17
C PRO A 124 6.61 -5.83 13.35
N ILE A 125 5.72 -4.83 13.48
CA ILE A 125 4.69 -4.82 14.55
C ILE A 125 3.78 -6.05 14.43
N LYS A 126 3.39 -6.42 13.20
CA LYS A 126 2.60 -7.62 12.93
C LYS A 126 3.35 -8.90 13.36
N GLU A 127 4.61 -9.05 12.96
CA GLU A 127 5.45 -10.21 13.31
C GLU A 127 5.69 -10.31 14.82
N GLU A 128 5.92 -9.18 15.49
CA GLU A 128 6.05 -9.11 16.95
C GLU A 128 4.77 -9.54 17.65
N LEU A 129 3.61 -9.05 17.18
CA LEU A 129 2.31 -9.40 17.73
C LEU A 129 1.98 -10.88 17.52
N ASP A 130 2.24 -11.43 16.32
CA ASP A 130 2.07 -12.85 16.03
C ASP A 130 2.98 -13.73 16.89
N SER A 131 4.23 -13.30 17.10
CA SER A 131 5.19 -13.99 17.96
C SER A 131 4.78 -13.96 19.43
N PHE A 132 4.36 -12.80 19.93
CA PHE A 132 3.83 -12.65 21.29
C PHE A 132 2.63 -13.58 21.51
N PHE A 133 1.63 -13.54 20.62
CA PHE A 133 0.43 -14.36 20.76
C PHE A 133 0.73 -15.86 20.65
N THR A 134 1.65 -16.25 19.76
CA THR A 134 2.06 -17.66 19.63
C THR A 134 2.74 -18.15 20.91
N ASN A 135 3.61 -17.34 21.51
CA ASN A 135 4.34 -17.70 22.71
C ASN A 135 3.45 -17.70 23.98
N THR A 136 2.52 -16.74 24.11
CA THR A 136 1.70 -16.57 25.31
C THR A 136 0.40 -17.37 25.25
N PHE A 137 -0.23 -17.48 24.08
CA PHE A 137 -1.56 -18.10 23.92
C PHE A 137 -1.58 -19.32 22.99
N GLY A 138 -0.45 -19.68 22.36
CA GLY A 138 -0.33 -20.88 21.53
C GLY A 138 -0.94 -20.76 20.12
N HIS A 139 -1.27 -19.55 19.66
CA HIS A 139 -1.79 -19.31 18.32
C HIS A 139 -1.34 -17.94 17.79
N ALA A 140 -1.21 -17.78 16.47
CA ALA A 140 -0.92 -16.49 15.85
C ALA A 140 -2.07 -15.49 16.07
N PHE A 141 -1.73 -14.19 16.08
CA PHE A 141 -2.72 -13.12 16.20
C PHE A 141 -3.48 -12.93 14.89
N PHE A 142 -2.79 -12.93 13.76
CA PHE A 142 -3.38 -12.87 12.43
C PHE A 142 -3.43 -14.26 11.78
N ARG A 143 -4.47 -14.47 10.96
CA ARG A 143 -4.53 -15.59 10.00
C ARG A 143 -3.57 -15.33 8.84
N SER A 144 -3.19 -16.40 8.13
CA SER A 144 -2.39 -16.30 6.89
C SER A 144 -3.06 -15.32 5.91
N PHE A 145 -2.25 -14.45 5.31
CA PHE A 145 -2.67 -13.48 4.29
C PHE A 145 -2.53 -14.03 2.87
N GLU A 146 -2.15 -15.31 2.70
CA GLU A 146 -1.88 -15.95 1.40
C GLU A 146 -3.01 -15.81 0.38
N ASP A 147 -4.27 -15.73 0.83
CA ASP A 147 -5.45 -15.56 -0.03
C ASP A 147 -5.88 -14.10 -0.22
N ALA A 148 -5.30 -13.16 0.55
CA ALA A 148 -5.83 -11.81 0.70
C ALA A 148 -5.08 -10.79 -0.16
N PHE A 149 -3.76 -10.69 -0.05
CA PHE A 149 -2.86 -9.84 -0.87
C PHE A 149 -1.41 -10.29 -0.66
N GLU A 150 -0.52 -10.02 -1.62
CA GLU A 150 0.91 -10.19 -1.40
C GLU A 150 1.44 -9.15 -0.40
N ASP A 151 2.03 -9.58 0.71
CA ASP A 151 2.60 -8.72 1.75
C ASP A 151 3.53 -7.64 1.19
N SER A 152 4.33 -8.00 0.17
CA SER A 152 5.25 -7.05 -0.48
C SER A 152 4.54 -5.92 -1.24
N ARG A 153 3.33 -6.17 -1.76
CA ARG A 153 2.48 -5.18 -2.44
C ARG A 153 1.76 -4.31 -1.41
N ALA A 154 1.22 -4.93 -0.36
CA ALA A 154 0.61 -4.20 0.75
C ALA A 154 1.62 -3.26 1.43
N GLN A 155 2.86 -3.70 1.62
CA GLN A 155 3.94 -2.86 2.17
C GLN A 155 4.19 -1.61 1.32
N GLN A 156 4.20 -1.75 -0.01
CA GLN A 156 4.43 -0.63 -0.94
C GLN A 156 3.24 0.32 -0.97
N ASP A 157 2.02 -0.23 -1.07
CA ASP A 157 0.79 0.54 -1.12
C ASP A 157 0.58 1.33 0.18
N LEU A 158 0.86 0.73 1.34
CA LEU A 158 0.78 1.39 2.65
C LEU A 158 1.93 2.37 2.91
N GLY A 159 3.08 2.17 2.25
CA GLY A 159 4.24 3.05 2.38
C GLY A 159 4.01 4.44 1.77
N THR A 160 3.30 4.51 0.65
CA THR A 160 3.13 5.77 -0.11
C THR A 160 1.92 6.60 0.35
N PRO A 161 1.98 7.94 0.38
CA PRO A 161 0.81 8.77 0.65
C PRO A 161 -0.20 8.68 -0.50
N PRO A 162 -1.51 8.66 -0.20
CA PRO A 162 -2.53 8.70 -1.23
C PRO A 162 -2.57 10.04 -1.95
N LYS A 163 -2.81 9.99 -3.25
CA LYS A 163 -2.86 11.18 -4.13
C LYS A 163 -4.27 11.76 -4.27
N ASP A 164 -5.28 10.94 -4.02
CA ASP A 164 -6.70 11.27 -4.20
C ASP A 164 -7.56 10.43 -3.25
N HIS A 165 -8.88 10.70 -3.26
CA HIS A 165 -9.86 10.03 -2.42
C HIS A 165 -9.91 8.51 -2.67
N ALA A 166 -9.88 8.08 -3.93
CA ALA A 166 -9.95 6.66 -4.26
C ALA A 166 -8.73 5.91 -3.73
N ASN A 167 -7.56 6.56 -3.83
CA ASN A 167 -6.29 6.03 -3.37
C ASN A 167 -6.22 6.01 -1.83
N PHE A 168 -6.84 6.97 -1.15
CA PHE A 168 -7.05 6.93 0.31
C PHE A 168 -7.93 5.74 0.71
N LEU A 169 -9.11 5.59 0.09
CA LEU A 169 -10.03 4.48 0.38
C LEU A 169 -9.46 3.09 0.07
N TYR A 170 -8.64 2.97 -0.97
CA TYR A 170 -7.92 1.74 -1.29
C TYR A 170 -6.98 1.34 -0.14
N ARG A 171 -6.20 2.28 0.42
CA ARG A 171 -5.32 2.01 1.57
C ARG A 171 -6.09 1.68 2.84
N ILE A 172 -7.20 2.39 3.09
CA ILE A 172 -8.14 2.03 4.17
C ILE A 172 -8.66 0.60 3.99
N SER A 173 -8.92 0.18 2.76
CA SER A 173 -9.35 -1.19 2.45
C SER A 173 -8.26 -2.22 2.77
N ILE A 174 -6.99 -1.92 2.47
CA ILE A 174 -5.86 -2.76 2.86
C ILE A 174 -5.80 -2.88 4.39
N LEU A 175 -5.82 -1.78 5.16
CA LEU A 175 -5.82 -1.86 6.63
C LEU A 175 -7.03 -2.63 7.18
N SER A 176 -8.20 -2.47 6.57
CA SER A 176 -9.37 -3.26 6.95
C SER A 176 -9.16 -4.76 6.73
N VAL A 177 -8.37 -5.19 5.74
CA VAL A 177 -8.06 -6.60 5.52
C VAL A 177 -7.24 -7.16 6.68
N PHE A 178 -6.29 -6.39 7.22
CA PHE A 178 -5.58 -6.76 8.45
C PHE A 178 -6.56 -7.00 9.61
N VAL A 179 -7.52 -6.09 9.79
CA VAL A 179 -8.56 -6.23 10.82
C VAL A 179 -9.42 -7.48 10.59
N ASP A 180 -9.75 -7.80 9.34
CA ASP A 180 -10.52 -9.00 9.01
C ASP A 180 -9.73 -10.29 9.30
N HIS A 181 -8.40 -10.24 9.26
CA HIS A 181 -7.52 -11.38 9.51
C HIS A 181 -7.22 -11.65 10.98
N ILE A 182 -7.69 -10.82 11.91
CA ILE A 182 -7.56 -11.10 13.35
C ILE A 182 -8.15 -12.49 13.66
N ASN A 183 -7.33 -13.34 14.25
CA ASN A 183 -7.62 -14.74 14.52
C ASN A 183 -8.15 -14.98 15.94
N VAL A 184 -7.95 -14.01 16.83
CA VAL A 184 -8.21 -14.11 18.26
C VAL A 184 -9.71 -14.18 18.56
N ARG A 185 -10.13 -15.21 19.30
CA ARG A 185 -11.52 -15.45 19.68
C ARG A 185 -11.62 -16.34 20.92
N LEU A 186 -12.75 -16.27 21.62
CA LEU A 186 -13.08 -17.25 22.67
C LEU A 186 -13.39 -18.62 22.06
N SER A 187 -13.11 -19.71 22.77
CA SER A 187 -13.36 -21.09 22.28
C SER A 187 -14.84 -21.38 21.98
N LEU A 188 -15.75 -20.62 22.58
CA LEU A 188 -17.21 -20.74 22.39
C LEU A 188 -17.71 -19.97 21.16
N GLU A 189 -16.88 -19.09 20.57
CA GLU A 189 -17.28 -18.29 19.41
C GLU A 189 -17.23 -19.13 18.13
N LYS A 190 -18.26 -18.96 17.31
CA LYS A 190 -18.32 -19.63 16.01
C LYS A 190 -17.37 -18.97 15.00
N LYS A 191 -17.04 -19.70 13.93
CA LYS A 191 -16.12 -19.20 12.90
C LYS A 191 -16.69 -18.02 12.09
N ASP A 192 -18.01 -17.93 11.99
CA ASP A 192 -18.76 -16.88 11.29
C ASP A 192 -18.93 -15.59 12.12
N THR A 193 -18.62 -15.59 13.42
CA THR A 193 -18.56 -14.34 14.19
C THR A 193 -17.51 -13.40 13.56
N PRO A 194 -17.87 -12.14 13.23
CA PRO A 194 -16.93 -11.18 12.68
C PRO A 194 -15.67 -11.06 13.55
N SER A 195 -14.49 -11.13 12.93
CA SER A 195 -13.19 -11.19 13.61
C SER A 195 -13.03 -10.13 14.70
N LEU A 196 -13.41 -8.89 14.40
CA LEU A 196 -13.30 -7.78 15.35
C LEU A 196 -14.20 -7.93 16.58
N ASN A 197 -15.42 -8.43 16.40
CA ASN A 197 -16.35 -8.67 17.50
C ASN A 197 -15.90 -9.87 18.36
N ALA A 198 -15.38 -10.92 17.71
CA ALA A 198 -14.82 -12.07 18.42
C ALA A 198 -13.58 -11.67 19.25
N PHE A 199 -12.74 -10.79 18.69
CA PHE A 199 -11.58 -10.25 19.36
C PHE A 199 -11.94 -9.34 20.54
N GLU A 200 -12.89 -8.43 20.39
CA GLU A 200 -13.36 -7.57 21.49
C GLU A 200 -13.86 -8.39 22.68
N LYS A 201 -14.69 -9.41 22.43
CA LYS A 201 -15.16 -10.31 23.51
C LYS A 201 -14.02 -11.07 24.16
N TRP A 202 -13.01 -11.48 23.38
CA TRP A 202 -11.82 -12.09 23.94
C TRP A 202 -11.04 -11.08 24.82
N LEU A 203 -10.92 -9.82 24.39
CA LEU A 203 -10.28 -8.76 25.18
C LEU A 203 -10.99 -8.50 26.49
N VAL A 204 -12.32 -8.45 26.51
CA VAL A 204 -13.12 -8.30 27.74
C VAL A 204 -12.82 -9.43 28.76
N SER A 205 -12.38 -10.60 28.29
CA SER A 205 -11.95 -11.70 29.18
C SER A 205 -10.53 -11.54 29.75
N LYS A 206 -9.76 -10.58 29.23
CA LYS A 206 -8.35 -10.32 29.58
C LYS A 206 -8.14 -8.97 30.25
N VAL A 207 -8.95 -7.98 29.90
CA VAL A 207 -8.93 -6.60 30.40
C VAL A 207 -10.36 -6.16 30.71
N GLU A 208 -10.52 -5.05 31.45
CA GLU A 208 -11.84 -4.48 31.76
C GLU A 208 -12.58 -4.01 30.48
N ASP A 209 -13.91 -4.05 30.50
CA ASP A 209 -14.78 -3.81 29.33
C ASP A 209 -14.54 -2.46 28.65
N VAL A 210 -14.43 -1.39 29.45
CA VAL A 210 -14.14 -0.04 28.94
C VAL A 210 -12.81 0.00 28.20
N HIS A 211 -11.79 -0.67 28.75
CA HIS A 211 -10.46 -0.68 28.16
C HIS A 211 -10.40 -1.54 26.89
N ALA A 212 -11.14 -2.66 26.85
CA ALA A 212 -11.29 -3.47 25.64
C ALA A 212 -11.89 -2.65 24.49
N ALA A 213 -12.94 -1.86 24.77
CA ALA A 213 -13.57 -1.01 23.77
C ALA A 213 -12.62 0.08 23.25
N GLU A 214 -11.78 0.66 24.11
CA GLU A 214 -10.74 1.63 23.72
C GLU A 214 -9.70 1.01 22.79
N LEU A 215 -9.19 -0.19 23.12
CA LEU A 215 -8.19 -0.90 22.32
C LEU A 215 -8.72 -1.29 20.93
N VAL A 216 -10.01 -1.58 20.81
CA VAL A 216 -10.65 -1.98 19.54
C VAL A 216 -11.09 -0.77 18.71
N LYS A 217 -11.20 0.42 19.31
CA LYS A 217 -11.77 1.61 18.66
C LYS A 217 -11.05 1.99 17.35
N PRO A 218 -9.70 2.08 17.28
CA PRO A 218 -9.00 2.36 16.02
C PRO A 218 -9.34 1.37 14.91
N LEU A 219 -9.34 0.07 15.23
CA LEU A 219 -9.65 -1.01 14.29
C LEU A 219 -11.09 -0.90 13.76
N ARG A 220 -12.03 -0.55 14.63
CA ARG A 220 -13.45 -0.34 14.28
C ARG A 220 -13.63 0.86 13.37
N LEU A 221 -12.94 1.97 13.63
CA LEU A 221 -13.05 3.19 12.83
C LEU A 221 -12.50 2.99 11.42
N ILE A 222 -11.44 2.21 11.24
CA ILE A 222 -10.94 1.79 9.91
C ILE A 222 -12.01 1.00 9.15
N LYS A 223 -12.70 0.05 9.82
CA LYS A 223 -13.82 -0.69 9.21
C LYS A 223 -14.96 0.23 8.80
N GLN A 224 -15.21 1.31 9.56
CA GLN A 224 -16.23 2.31 9.23
C GLN A 224 -15.81 3.17 8.04
N LEU A 225 -14.55 3.63 7.98
CA LEU A 225 -14.02 4.35 6.82
C LEU A 225 -14.09 3.52 5.54
N ARG A 226 -13.85 2.19 5.62
CA ARG A 226 -13.98 1.28 4.47
C ARG A 226 -15.38 1.26 3.86
N LYS A 227 -16.44 1.56 4.62
CA LYS A 227 -17.83 1.58 4.10
C LYS A 227 -18.08 2.67 3.04
N GLN A 228 -17.10 3.52 2.76
CA GLN A 228 -17.10 4.41 1.61
C GLN A 228 -16.78 3.67 0.30
N TYR A 229 -16.42 2.38 0.34
CA TYR A 229 -16.10 1.57 -0.84
C TYR A 229 -16.96 0.29 -0.92
N PRO A 230 -17.70 0.09 -2.04
CA PRO A 230 -17.86 1.00 -3.17
C PRO A 230 -18.66 2.28 -2.82
N LEU A 231 -18.38 3.40 -3.51
CA LEU A 231 -18.87 4.78 -3.23
C LEU A 231 -20.39 4.93 -2.95
N HIS A 232 -21.23 3.99 -3.37
CA HIS A 232 -22.66 4.02 -3.09
C HIS A 232 -23.04 3.56 -1.66
N GLU A 233 -22.09 2.97 -0.91
CA GLU A 233 -22.28 2.63 0.50
C GLU A 233 -22.00 3.79 1.47
N GLU A 234 -21.44 4.91 0.96
CA GLU A 234 -21.13 6.09 1.76
C GLU A 234 -22.40 6.77 2.32
N TYR A 235 -23.53 6.63 1.63
CA TYR A 235 -24.75 7.37 1.91
C TYR A 235 -25.87 6.46 2.44
N GLU A 236 -26.72 7.02 3.30
CA GLU A 236 -28.05 6.52 3.61
C GLU A 236 -29.10 7.40 2.91
N ILE A 237 -30.20 6.77 2.47
CA ILE A 237 -31.33 7.47 1.85
C ILE A 237 -32.31 7.84 2.96
N GLN A 238 -32.58 9.12 3.12
CA GLN A 238 -33.56 9.64 4.07
C GLN A 238 -34.99 9.45 3.54
N ALA A 239 -35.98 9.63 4.44
CA ALA A 239 -37.40 9.46 4.11
C ALA A 239 -37.90 10.41 3.00
N ASP A 240 -37.22 11.54 2.78
CA ASP A 240 -37.48 12.51 1.71
C ASP A 240 -36.74 12.19 0.39
N GLY A 241 -35.98 11.09 0.34
CA GLY A 241 -35.14 10.70 -0.80
C GLY A 241 -33.77 11.37 -0.84
N GLY A 242 -33.46 12.25 0.14
CA GLY A 242 -32.16 12.87 0.29
C GLY A 242 -31.05 11.87 0.63
N ARG A 243 -29.84 12.12 0.16
CA ARG A 243 -28.66 11.30 0.52
C ARG A 243 -27.87 12.03 1.61
N VAL A 244 -27.60 11.35 2.71
CA VAL A 244 -26.68 11.84 3.75
C VAL A 244 -25.61 10.81 4.03
N THR A 245 -24.39 11.26 4.32
CA THR A 245 -23.29 10.38 4.71
C THR A 245 -23.69 9.59 5.94
N ARG A 246 -23.42 8.28 5.95
CA ARG A 246 -23.75 7.42 7.08
C ARG A 246 -23.08 7.92 8.36
N LYS A 247 -23.82 7.87 9.47
CA LYS A 247 -23.35 8.35 10.79
C LYS A 247 -22.03 7.72 11.22
N GLU A 248 -21.82 6.45 10.89
CA GLU A 248 -20.59 5.73 11.21
C GLU A 248 -19.36 6.27 10.47
N ILE A 249 -19.53 6.60 9.18
CA ILE A 249 -18.46 7.20 8.38
C ILE A 249 -18.16 8.59 8.91
N LYS A 250 -19.19 9.38 9.20
CA LYS A 250 -19.04 10.70 9.80
C LYS A 250 -18.29 10.62 11.15
N ALA A 251 -18.67 9.71 12.03
CA ALA A 251 -18.01 9.53 13.32
C ALA A 251 -16.53 9.14 13.18
N ALA A 252 -16.20 8.29 12.19
CA ALA A 252 -14.81 7.95 11.90
C ALA A 252 -14.01 9.14 11.35
N ARG A 253 -14.60 9.91 10.42
CA ARG A 253 -14.00 11.15 9.89
C ARG A 253 -13.77 12.18 11.01
N ASP A 254 -14.76 12.38 11.87
CA ASP A 254 -14.70 13.32 12.99
C ASP A 254 -13.63 12.89 14.02
N TYR A 255 -13.52 11.59 14.31
CA TYR A 255 -12.50 11.06 15.22
C TYR A 255 -11.08 11.34 14.72
N TYR A 256 -10.84 11.08 13.43
CA TYR A 256 -9.52 11.31 12.83
C TYR A 256 -9.28 12.77 12.41
N GLY A 257 -10.30 13.63 12.45
CA GLY A 257 -10.20 15.01 11.99
C GLY A 257 -9.95 15.13 10.48
N LEU A 258 -10.51 14.21 9.67
CA LEU A 258 -10.20 14.12 8.24
C LEU A 258 -10.70 15.34 7.47
N ASN A 259 -9.81 15.96 6.69
CA ASN A 259 -10.06 17.22 6.00
C ASN A 259 -9.84 17.15 4.47
N ASP A 260 -9.72 15.93 3.93
CA ASP A 260 -9.49 15.64 2.52
C ASP A 260 -8.09 16.08 1.99
N ASP A 261 -7.16 16.46 2.89
CA ASP A 261 -5.73 16.37 2.62
C ASP A 261 -5.31 14.90 2.77
N TYR A 262 -5.52 14.11 1.73
CA TYR A 262 -5.39 12.66 1.80
C TYR A 262 -4.02 12.18 2.28
N ALA A 263 -2.95 12.90 1.95
CA ALA A 263 -1.60 12.56 2.40
C ALA A 263 -1.45 12.75 3.92
N HIS A 264 -1.96 13.87 4.45
CA HIS A 264 -1.98 14.14 5.88
C HIS A 264 -2.92 13.19 6.63
N ASP A 265 -4.15 13.06 6.14
CA ASP A 265 -5.21 12.20 6.65
C ASP A 265 -4.75 10.74 6.76
N TRP A 266 -4.04 10.26 5.73
CA TRP A 266 -3.44 8.92 5.76
C TRP A 266 -2.42 8.75 6.88
N GLY A 267 -1.54 9.75 7.05
CA GLY A 267 -0.55 9.75 8.13
C GLY A 267 -1.19 9.66 9.51
N ILE A 268 -2.34 10.30 9.72
CA ILE A 268 -3.10 10.21 10.97
C ILE A 268 -3.65 8.79 11.17
N VAL A 269 -4.36 8.26 10.17
CA VAL A 269 -5.04 6.96 10.28
C VAL A 269 -4.04 5.83 10.49
N VAL A 270 -2.97 5.78 9.69
CA VAL A 270 -1.99 4.69 9.78
C VAL A 270 -1.21 4.74 11.09
N LYS A 271 -0.90 5.93 11.61
CA LYS A 271 -0.25 6.10 12.90
C LYS A 271 -1.13 5.60 14.04
N ASP A 272 -2.38 6.03 14.10
CA ASP A 272 -3.34 5.59 15.13
C ASP A 272 -3.55 4.07 15.09
N PHE A 273 -3.56 3.47 13.89
CA PHE A 273 -3.62 2.02 13.73
C PHE A 273 -2.40 1.32 14.36
N MET A 274 -1.19 1.74 14.00
CA MET A 274 0.05 1.14 14.53
C MET A 274 0.19 1.37 16.04
N ASP A 275 -0.11 2.58 16.52
CA ASP A 275 -0.10 2.91 17.95
C ASP A 275 -1.12 2.06 18.71
N GLY A 276 -2.28 1.78 18.11
CA GLY A 276 -3.28 0.85 18.62
C GLY A 276 -2.75 -0.59 18.77
N LEU A 277 -2.09 -1.12 17.73
CA LEU A 277 -1.48 -2.47 17.80
C LEU A 277 -0.36 -2.55 18.85
N ASN A 278 0.48 -1.52 18.95
CA ASN A 278 1.53 -1.45 19.97
C ASN A 278 0.96 -1.35 21.40
N THR A 279 -0.10 -0.56 21.58
CA THR A 279 -0.79 -0.41 22.87
C THR A 279 -1.46 -1.71 23.29
N LEU A 280 -2.06 -2.42 22.33
CA LEU A 280 -2.63 -3.74 22.56
C LEU A 280 -1.61 -4.71 23.15
N MET A 281 -0.41 -4.82 22.55
CA MET A 281 0.64 -5.70 23.04
C MET A 281 1.06 -5.38 24.49
N LYS A 282 1.15 -4.10 24.83
CA LYS A 282 1.53 -3.64 26.17
C LYS A 282 0.44 -3.82 27.23
N SER A 283 -0.82 -3.86 26.81
CA SER A 283 -1.98 -3.93 27.71
C SER A 283 -2.38 -5.35 28.06
N LEU A 284 -1.79 -6.34 27.39
CA LEU A 284 -2.07 -7.76 27.63
C LEU A 284 -1.12 -8.33 28.69
N PRO A 285 -1.62 -9.22 29.57
CA PRO A 285 -0.77 -9.91 30.52
C PRO A 285 0.25 -10.79 29.81
N SER A 286 1.47 -10.79 30.33
CA SER A 286 2.62 -11.59 29.88
C SER A 286 2.45 -13.07 30.20
#